data_AF-A0A7Y7H3F3-F1
#
_entry.id   AF-A0A7Y7H3F3-F1
#
_cell.length_a   1.000
_cell.length_b   1.000
_cell.length_c   1.000
_cell.angle_alpha   90.00
_cell.angle_beta   90.00
_cell.angle_gamma   90.00
#
_symmetry.space_group_name_H-M   'P 1'
#
loop_
_entity.id
_entity.type
_entity.pdbx_description
1 polymer ?
#
loop_
_entity_poly.entity_id
_entity_poly.type
_entity_poly.pdbx_seq_one_letter_code
_entity_poly.pdbx_strand_id
1 'polypeptide(L)'
;MKTLKILILSVWLMPFLATAQTKPLKHAHNPAANHHKLPVRGITYDDFKSSVSDFADTSSKKALADSAWLLWKTEKWDALEKFFTANNLNGGWPPNRGAVNLIIITLKKGVLIDRYGGYSDSTGTFQDKGTFVSPKGVPFPMRALPDNTLSKPYKIYKILKPIAKVREGKIIPWFGKPGLGIQYEVPATVNDLKAGGYIEEVKQ
;
A
#
# COMPACT_ATOMS: atom_id res chain seq x y z
N MET A 1 68.49 14.91 -73.09
CA MET A 1 68.84 13.46 -73.04
C MET A 1 69.11 13.06 -71.61
N LYS A 2 68.49 11.95 -71.15
CA LYS A 2 68.73 11.19 -69.90
C LYS A 2 68.22 11.90 -68.62
N THR A 3 67.42 11.31 -67.73
CA THR A 3 66.95 9.92 -67.57
C THR A 3 65.74 9.91 -66.63
N LEU A 4 64.74 9.10 -66.97
CA LEU A 4 63.60 8.71 -66.14
C LEU A 4 64.01 7.58 -65.19
N LYS A 5 63.64 7.67 -63.90
CA LYS A 5 63.34 6.49 -63.07
C LYS A 5 62.16 6.81 -62.15
N ILE A 6 61.01 6.22 -62.50
CA ILE A 6 59.83 6.04 -61.65
C ILE A 6 60.04 4.74 -60.88
N LEU A 7 59.71 4.72 -59.58
CA LEU A 7 59.43 3.48 -58.85
C LEU A 7 58.29 3.66 -57.82
N ILE A 8 57.12 3.13 -58.19
CA ILE A 8 56.21 2.21 -57.44
C ILE A 8 55.85 2.62 -55.99
N LEU A 9 54.65 3.15 -55.72
CA LEU A 9 53.36 2.47 -55.44
C LEU A 9 53.30 1.74 -54.08
N SER A 10 52.55 2.32 -53.12
CA SER A 10 51.66 1.56 -52.24
C SER A 10 50.73 2.49 -51.45
N VAL A 11 49.44 2.30 -51.72
CA VAL A 11 48.24 2.85 -51.09
C VAL A 11 48.20 2.56 -49.58
N TRP A 12 47.60 3.45 -48.78
CA TRP A 12 46.70 3.08 -47.67
C TRP A 12 45.80 4.28 -47.32
N LEU A 13 44.58 4.28 -47.88
CA LEU A 13 43.43 4.95 -47.26
C LEU A 13 43.03 4.11 -46.05
N MET A 14 42.86 4.71 -44.87
CA MET A 14 41.97 4.32 -43.74
C MET A 14 42.20 5.31 -42.56
N PRO A 15 41.31 5.39 -41.55
CA PRO A 15 40.23 6.35 -41.45
C PRO A 15 40.48 7.38 -40.31
N PHE A 16 39.56 8.33 -40.19
CA PHE A 16 39.41 9.21 -39.02
C PHE A 16 39.67 8.50 -37.68
N LEU A 17 40.71 8.92 -36.97
CA LEU A 17 40.82 8.73 -35.52
C LEU A 17 40.58 10.08 -34.86
N ALA A 18 39.29 10.40 -34.68
CA ALA A 18 38.90 11.38 -33.68
C ALA A 18 39.30 10.81 -32.31
N THR A 19 40.35 11.36 -31.71
CA THR A 19 40.65 11.13 -30.31
C THR A 19 39.51 11.73 -29.47
N ALA A 20 38.56 10.89 -29.08
CA ALA A 20 37.59 11.24 -28.04
C ALA A 20 38.38 11.43 -26.74
N GLN A 21 38.51 12.69 -26.29
CA GLN A 21 38.92 12.98 -24.93
C GLN A 21 37.91 12.35 -23.97
N THR A 22 38.30 11.28 -23.30
CA THR A 22 37.57 10.74 -22.15
C THR A 22 37.72 11.72 -20.99
N LYS A 23 36.75 12.63 -20.89
CA LYS A 23 36.50 13.39 -19.66
C LYS A 23 36.33 12.36 -18.53
N PRO A 24 36.99 12.51 -17.37
CA PRO A 24 36.65 11.70 -16.22
C PRO A 24 35.18 12.00 -15.89
N LEU A 25 34.36 10.95 -15.91
CA LEU A 25 33.00 10.97 -15.42
C LEU A 25 33.06 11.45 -13.96
N LYS A 26 32.77 12.75 -13.75
CA LYS A 26 32.24 13.20 -12.46
C LYS A 26 31.06 12.28 -12.18
N HIS A 27 31.15 11.57 -11.05
CA HIS A 27 30.11 10.68 -10.53
C HIS A 27 28.73 11.10 -11.04
N ALA A 28 28.19 10.32 -11.97
CA ALA A 28 26.80 10.44 -12.37
C ALA A 28 26.00 10.36 -11.08
N HIS A 29 25.36 11.48 -10.73
CA HIS A 29 24.42 11.51 -9.64
C HIS A 29 23.36 10.47 -9.98
N ASN A 30 23.32 9.40 -9.19
CA ASN A 30 22.38 8.31 -9.37
C ASN A 30 20.97 8.94 -9.35
N PRO A 31 20.18 8.91 -10.45
CA PRO A 31 18.88 9.58 -10.46
C PRO A 31 17.89 8.91 -9.49
N ALA A 32 18.24 7.74 -8.96
CA ALA A 32 17.46 6.98 -8.00
C ALA A 32 17.29 7.65 -6.62
N ALA A 33 17.98 8.75 -6.32
CA ALA A 33 18.02 9.32 -4.96
C ALA A 33 16.83 10.21 -4.55
N ASN A 34 15.81 10.46 -5.40
CA ASN A 34 14.79 11.47 -5.06
C ASN A 34 13.32 11.13 -5.42
N HIS A 35 12.96 9.87 -5.66
CA HIS A 35 11.59 9.50 -6.05
C HIS A 35 10.54 9.45 -4.92
N HIS A 36 10.90 9.87 -3.69
CA HIS A 36 10.04 9.80 -2.50
C HIS A 36 9.49 11.15 -2.03
N LYS A 37 9.74 12.26 -2.74
CA LYS A 37 9.42 13.61 -2.23
C LYS A 37 7.93 13.98 -2.27
N LEU A 38 7.13 13.39 -3.15
CA LEU A 38 5.71 13.73 -3.28
C LEU A 38 4.82 12.59 -2.74
N PRO A 39 3.76 12.92 -1.98
CA PRO A 39 2.76 11.94 -1.58
C PRO A 39 2.11 11.27 -2.78
N VAL A 40 1.84 9.97 -2.68
CA VAL A 40 1.07 9.21 -3.67
C VAL A 40 -0.29 8.90 -3.07
N ARG A 41 -1.36 9.41 -3.70
CA ARG A 41 -2.74 9.29 -3.20
C ARG A 41 -2.90 9.78 -1.75
N GLY A 42 -2.17 10.84 -1.41
CA GLY A 42 -2.18 11.45 -0.07
C GLY A 42 -1.28 10.77 0.96
N ILE A 43 -0.50 9.75 0.59
CA ILE A 43 0.36 8.98 1.51
C ILE A 43 1.83 9.27 1.19
N THR A 44 2.62 9.66 2.19
CA THR A 44 4.07 9.81 2.02
C THR A 44 4.78 8.45 2.06
N TYR A 45 6.04 8.41 1.63
CA TYR A 45 6.85 7.20 1.80
C TYR A 45 7.04 6.81 3.29
N ASP A 46 7.15 7.80 4.17
CA ASP A 46 7.29 7.55 5.60
C ASP A 46 5.99 7.01 6.21
N ASP A 47 4.83 7.57 5.85
CA ASP A 47 3.53 7.02 6.27
C ASP A 47 3.36 5.56 5.83
N PHE A 48 3.74 5.26 4.57
CA PHE A 48 3.71 3.91 4.04
C PHE A 48 4.63 2.98 4.83
N LYS A 49 5.88 3.37 5.09
CA LYS A 49 6.78 2.55 5.91
C LYS A 49 6.22 2.29 7.29
N SER A 50 5.74 3.33 7.98
CA SER A 50 5.17 3.23 9.32
C SER A 50 3.92 2.35 9.38
N SER A 51 3.27 2.10 8.25
CA SER A 51 2.12 1.20 8.16
C SER A 51 2.47 -0.29 8.10
N VAL A 52 3.76 -0.63 7.99
CA VAL A 52 4.29 -1.99 7.91
C VAL A 52 5.22 -2.23 9.09
N SER A 53 4.87 -3.15 9.98
CA SER A 53 5.61 -3.39 11.23
C SER A 53 7.09 -3.71 11.01
N ASP A 54 7.41 -4.43 9.94
CA ASP A 54 8.75 -4.94 9.65
C ASP A 54 9.71 -3.90 9.07
N PHE A 55 9.21 -2.71 8.70
CA PHE A 55 10.03 -1.61 8.18
C PHE A 55 10.54 -0.66 9.27
N ALA A 56 10.28 -0.96 10.55
CA ALA A 56 10.76 -0.17 11.68
C ALA A 56 12.30 -0.17 11.81
N ASP A 57 12.99 -1.24 11.41
CA ASP A 57 14.46 -1.30 11.32
C ASP A 57 14.92 -0.83 9.91
N THR A 58 15.31 0.44 9.83
CA THR A 58 15.37 1.16 8.54
C THR A 58 16.59 0.86 7.69
N SER A 59 17.70 0.36 8.24
CA SER A 59 18.92 0.15 7.45
C SER A 59 18.92 -1.22 6.76
N SER A 60 18.57 -2.28 7.49
CA SER A 60 18.62 -3.65 6.97
C SER A 60 17.45 -3.97 6.03
N LYS A 61 16.30 -3.29 6.19
CA LYS A 61 15.07 -3.52 5.43
C LYS A 61 14.76 -2.45 4.39
N LYS A 62 15.65 -1.46 4.19
CA LYS A 62 15.43 -0.34 3.26
C LYS A 62 15.06 -0.81 1.85
N ALA A 63 15.80 -1.77 1.30
CA ALA A 63 15.57 -2.28 -0.05
C ALA A 63 14.18 -2.94 -0.20
N LEU A 64 13.70 -3.61 0.86
CA LEU A 64 12.35 -4.19 0.88
C LEU A 64 11.28 -3.10 0.95
N ALA A 65 11.48 -2.07 1.79
CA ALA A 65 10.58 -0.93 1.88
C ALA A 65 10.49 -0.15 0.57
N ASP A 66 11.62 0.07 -0.11
CA ASP A 66 11.67 0.75 -1.42
C ASP A 66 10.92 -0.06 -2.49
N SER A 67 11.11 -1.39 -2.52
CA SER A 67 10.43 -2.29 -3.45
C SER A 67 8.92 -2.35 -3.20
N ALA A 68 8.51 -2.51 -1.94
CA ALA A 68 7.11 -2.51 -1.53
C ALA A 68 6.43 -1.17 -1.87
N TRP A 69 7.10 -0.05 -1.64
CA TRP A 69 6.60 1.28 -1.99
C TRP A 69 6.40 1.42 -3.49
N LEU A 70 7.36 0.96 -4.31
CA LEU A 70 7.28 1.01 -5.77
C LEU A 70 6.06 0.21 -6.28
N LEU A 71 5.87 -1.01 -5.77
CA LEU A 71 4.74 -1.85 -6.13
C LEU A 71 3.41 -1.22 -5.71
N TRP A 72 3.34 -0.65 -4.51
CA TRP A 72 2.13 0.01 -4.00
C TRP A 72 1.77 1.28 -4.78
N LYS A 73 2.75 2.15 -5.07
CA LYS A 73 2.51 3.42 -5.80
C LYS A 73 2.15 3.22 -7.27
N THR A 74 2.50 2.06 -7.84
CA THR A 74 2.17 1.67 -9.22
C THR A 74 0.99 0.69 -9.30
N GLU A 75 0.29 0.48 -8.19
CA GLU A 75 -0.92 -0.35 -8.09
C GLU A 75 -0.73 -1.81 -8.53
N LYS A 76 0.48 -2.34 -8.36
CA LYS A 76 0.81 -3.73 -8.70
C LYS A 76 0.39 -4.67 -7.56
N TRP A 77 -0.91 -4.74 -7.26
CA TRP A 77 -1.46 -5.39 -6.07
C TRP A 77 -1.12 -6.88 -5.95
N ASP A 78 -1.29 -7.66 -7.01
CA ASP A 78 -0.93 -9.08 -7.02
C ASP A 78 0.58 -9.31 -6.76
N ALA A 79 1.43 -8.49 -7.39
CA ALA A 79 2.88 -8.57 -7.16
C ALA A 79 3.25 -8.10 -5.75
N LEU A 80 2.56 -7.09 -5.20
CA LEU A 80 2.74 -6.60 -3.83
C LEU A 80 2.34 -7.67 -2.81
N GLU A 81 1.22 -8.37 -3.01
CA GLU A 81 0.78 -9.46 -2.14
C GLU A 81 1.80 -10.60 -2.14
N LYS A 82 2.19 -11.08 -3.32
CA LYS A 82 3.25 -12.10 -3.46
C LYS A 82 4.55 -11.66 -2.80
N PHE A 83 4.92 -10.39 -2.94
CA PHE A 83 6.11 -9.83 -2.30
C PHE A 83 6.01 -9.85 -0.77
N PHE A 84 4.86 -9.48 -0.19
CA PHE A 84 4.64 -9.51 1.26
C PHE A 84 4.68 -10.94 1.80
N THR A 85 4.03 -11.89 1.12
CA THR A 85 4.04 -13.30 1.50
C THR A 85 5.45 -13.90 1.42
N ALA A 86 6.17 -13.70 0.31
CA ALA A 86 7.50 -14.27 0.11
C ALA A 86 8.54 -13.75 1.11
N ASN A 87 8.36 -12.53 1.61
CA ASN A 87 9.28 -11.89 2.56
C ASN A 87 8.75 -11.89 4.01
N ASN A 88 7.64 -12.59 4.27
CA ASN A 88 6.99 -12.71 5.57
C ASN A 88 6.72 -11.36 6.26
N LEU A 89 6.26 -10.38 5.48
CA LEU A 89 6.04 -8.99 5.91
C LEU A 89 4.63 -8.79 6.45
N ASN A 90 4.52 -7.96 7.50
CA ASN A 90 3.29 -7.42 8.06
C ASN A 90 2.27 -8.49 8.49
N GLY A 91 2.75 -9.69 8.85
CA GLY A 91 1.89 -10.84 9.13
C GLY A 91 0.99 -11.24 7.95
N GLY A 92 1.38 -10.91 6.72
CA GLY A 92 0.59 -11.14 5.50
C GLY A 92 -0.51 -10.12 5.22
N TRP A 93 -0.68 -9.10 6.07
CA TRP A 93 -1.66 -8.04 5.85
C TRP A 93 -1.13 -6.95 4.91
N PRO A 94 -2.00 -6.30 4.13
CA PRO A 94 -1.58 -5.25 3.20
C PRO A 94 -0.99 -4.04 3.94
N PRO A 95 -0.10 -3.28 3.29
CA PRO A 95 0.39 -2.01 3.84
C PRO A 95 -0.72 -0.95 3.83
N ASN A 96 -0.40 0.22 4.37
CA ASN A 96 -1.26 1.40 4.43
C ASN A 96 -2.65 1.09 5.03
N ARG A 97 -2.66 0.25 6.07
CA ARG A 97 -3.91 -0.22 6.73
C ARG A 97 -4.89 -0.86 5.73
N GLY A 98 -4.38 -1.47 4.65
CA GLY A 98 -5.19 -2.09 3.60
C GLY A 98 -5.86 -1.13 2.63
N ALA A 99 -5.43 0.14 2.57
CA ALA A 99 -6.07 1.15 1.75
C ALA A 99 -5.19 1.64 0.58
N VAL A 100 -5.82 1.85 -0.57
CA VAL A 100 -5.26 2.51 -1.76
C VAL A 100 -4.97 3.99 -1.45
N ASN A 101 -5.85 4.62 -0.69
CA ASN A 101 -5.78 6.01 -0.24
C ASN A 101 -6.44 6.12 1.13
N LEU A 102 -6.06 7.12 1.93
CA LEU A 102 -6.73 7.40 3.20
C LEU A 102 -7.05 8.89 3.32
N ILE A 103 -8.27 9.18 3.76
CA ILE A 103 -8.70 10.53 4.14
C ILE A 103 -9.32 10.49 5.54
N ILE A 104 -9.24 11.61 6.25
CA ILE A 104 -9.88 11.76 7.56
C ILE A 104 -11.27 12.36 7.36
N ILE A 105 -12.28 11.65 7.86
CA ILE A 105 -13.68 12.08 7.79
C ILE A 105 -14.33 12.08 9.17
N THR A 106 -15.56 12.58 9.21
CA THR A 106 -16.48 12.39 10.33
C THR A 106 -17.67 11.57 9.83
N LEU A 107 -17.89 10.38 10.42
CA LEU A 107 -19.12 9.63 10.16
C LEU A 107 -20.28 10.35 10.84
N LYS A 108 -21.27 10.75 10.06
CA LYS A 108 -22.44 11.50 10.54
C LYS A 108 -23.43 10.56 11.23
N LYS A 109 -24.23 11.12 12.14
CA LYS A 109 -25.39 10.44 12.72
C LYS A 109 -26.31 9.91 11.61
N GLY A 110 -26.83 8.70 11.80
CA GLY A 110 -27.75 8.03 10.87
C GLY A 110 -27.07 7.13 9.84
N VAL A 111 -25.75 7.25 9.64
CA VAL A 111 -25.00 6.34 8.74
C VAL A 111 -25.10 4.91 9.27
N LEU A 112 -25.27 3.96 8.36
CA LEU A 112 -25.20 2.53 8.65
C LEU A 112 -23.83 1.98 8.24
N ILE A 113 -23.21 1.27 9.17
CA ILE A 113 -21.96 0.55 8.97
C ILE A 113 -22.15 -0.92 9.31
N ASP A 114 -21.30 -1.78 8.80
CA ASP A 114 -21.31 -3.21 9.11
C ASP A 114 -19.89 -3.77 9.24
N ARG A 115 -19.77 -4.96 9.85
CA ARG A 115 -18.50 -5.66 10.01
C ARG A 115 -18.73 -7.16 10.18
N TYR A 116 -17.84 -7.95 9.59
CA TYR A 116 -17.59 -9.34 9.96
C TYR A 116 -16.51 -9.35 11.04
N GLY A 117 -16.85 -9.72 12.27
CA GLY A 117 -15.93 -9.58 13.40
C GLY A 117 -16.55 -9.93 14.75
N GLY A 118 -15.75 -9.72 15.79
CA GLY A 118 -16.12 -10.06 17.16
C GLY A 118 -16.17 -11.56 17.44
N TYR A 119 -16.59 -11.88 18.65
CA TYR A 119 -16.74 -13.23 19.20
C TYR A 119 -17.65 -13.18 20.42
N SER A 120 -18.24 -14.31 20.81
CA SER A 120 -18.88 -14.44 22.13
C SER A 120 -17.86 -14.96 23.14
N ASP A 121 -17.78 -14.33 24.30
CA ASP A 121 -16.93 -14.80 25.40
C ASP A 121 -17.57 -16.00 26.14
N SER A 122 -16.89 -16.51 27.18
CA SER A 122 -17.34 -17.67 27.96
C SER A 122 -18.67 -17.46 28.68
N THR A 123 -19.14 -16.21 28.82
CA THR A 123 -20.44 -15.88 29.41
C THR A 123 -21.57 -15.79 28.38
N GLY A 124 -21.24 -15.97 27.09
CA GLY A 124 -22.16 -15.76 25.97
C GLY A 124 -22.29 -14.28 25.57
N THR A 125 -21.56 -13.37 26.20
CA THR A 125 -21.60 -11.94 25.87
C THR A 125 -20.81 -11.68 24.59
N PHE A 126 -21.43 -10.99 23.64
CA PHE A 126 -20.76 -10.58 22.40
C PHE A 126 -19.73 -9.47 22.66
N GLN A 127 -18.52 -9.67 22.14
CA GLN A 127 -17.39 -8.75 22.21
C GLN A 127 -16.87 -8.45 20.80
N ASP A 128 -16.62 -7.19 20.48
CA ASP A 128 -15.87 -6.80 19.27
C ASP A 128 -14.85 -5.69 19.58
N LYS A 129 -13.58 -6.12 19.64
CA LYS A 129 -12.41 -5.24 19.84
C LYS A 129 -11.86 -4.66 18.53
N GLY A 130 -12.52 -4.93 17.40
CA GLY A 130 -12.10 -4.46 16.09
C GLY A 130 -12.40 -2.98 15.87
N THR A 131 -11.65 -2.38 14.93
CA THR A 131 -11.79 -0.97 14.54
C THR A 131 -12.09 -0.77 13.04
N PHE A 132 -12.12 -1.83 12.23
CA PHE A 132 -12.39 -1.71 10.80
C PHE A 132 -13.86 -2.04 10.50
N VAL A 133 -14.61 -1.10 9.96
CA VAL A 133 -16.00 -1.30 9.55
C VAL A 133 -16.14 -0.86 8.10
N SER A 134 -17.24 -1.20 7.44
CA SER A 134 -17.54 -0.70 6.09
C SER A 134 -18.88 0.01 6.09
N PRO A 135 -19.18 0.87 5.10
CA PRO A 135 -20.58 1.21 4.82
C PRO A 135 -21.42 -0.06 4.70
N LYS A 136 -22.65 -0.02 5.21
CA LYS A 136 -23.56 -1.16 5.10
C LYS A 136 -23.69 -1.61 3.65
N GLY A 137 -23.49 -2.90 3.40
CA GLY A 137 -23.73 -3.54 2.10
C GLY A 137 -22.52 -3.65 1.18
N VAL A 138 -21.31 -3.29 1.64
CA VAL A 138 -20.09 -3.60 0.86
C VAL A 138 -19.96 -5.13 0.72
N PRO A 139 -19.94 -5.70 -0.51
CA PRO A 139 -19.84 -7.13 -0.71
C PRO A 139 -18.56 -7.71 -0.11
N PHE A 140 -18.61 -8.94 0.42
CA PHE A 140 -17.44 -9.55 1.07
C PHE A 140 -16.17 -9.60 0.19
N PRO A 141 -16.22 -9.96 -1.11
CA PRO A 141 -15.04 -9.90 -1.99
C PRO A 141 -14.44 -8.49 -2.09
N MET A 142 -15.27 -7.45 -1.95
CA MET A 142 -14.81 -6.07 -2.00
C MET A 142 -14.16 -5.59 -0.69
N ARG A 143 -14.20 -6.41 0.37
CA ARG A 143 -13.55 -6.16 1.66
C ARG A 143 -12.12 -6.68 1.74
N ALA A 144 -11.72 -7.52 0.79
CA ALA A 144 -10.39 -8.15 0.76
C ALA A 144 -9.95 -8.73 2.11
N LEU A 145 -10.83 -9.54 2.73
CA LEU A 145 -10.59 -10.23 4.00
C LEU A 145 -10.33 -11.73 3.75
N PRO A 146 -9.58 -12.43 4.61
CA PRO A 146 -9.42 -13.88 4.48
C PRO A 146 -10.77 -14.61 4.58
N ASP A 147 -10.93 -15.74 3.88
CA ASP A 147 -12.21 -16.48 3.82
C ASP A 147 -12.76 -16.91 5.18
N ASN A 148 -11.88 -17.24 6.13
CA ASN A 148 -12.29 -17.57 7.51
C ASN A 148 -12.99 -16.40 8.22
N THR A 149 -12.96 -15.19 7.68
CA THR A 149 -13.69 -14.04 8.22
C THR A 149 -15.19 -14.15 7.96
N LEU A 150 -15.63 -14.90 6.95
CA LEU A 150 -17.06 -15.15 6.71
C LEU A 150 -17.75 -15.93 7.83
N SER A 151 -16.99 -16.72 8.60
CA SER A 151 -17.55 -17.44 9.76
C SER A 151 -17.61 -16.57 11.03
N LYS A 152 -17.07 -15.34 10.98
CA LYS A 152 -17.20 -14.38 12.09
C LYS A 152 -18.62 -13.82 12.13
N PRO A 153 -19.10 -13.43 13.34
CA PRO A 153 -20.37 -12.73 13.45
C PRO A 153 -20.45 -11.53 12.51
N TYR A 154 -21.57 -11.42 11.79
CA TYR A 154 -21.86 -10.27 10.95
C TYR A 154 -22.84 -9.35 11.66
N LYS A 155 -22.44 -8.10 11.87
CA LYS A 155 -23.19 -7.11 12.63
C LYS A 155 -23.34 -5.81 11.86
N ILE A 156 -24.51 -5.19 11.99
CA ILE A 156 -24.84 -3.89 11.41
C ILE A 156 -25.02 -2.91 12.56
N TYR A 157 -24.46 -1.72 12.42
CA TYR A 157 -24.57 -0.66 13.41
C TYR A 157 -25.06 0.65 12.78
N LYS A 158 -25.84 1.40 13.54
CA LYS A 158 -26.23 2.77 13.21
C LYS A 158 -25.40 3.74 14.03
N ILE A 159 -24.85 4.76 13.37
CA ILE A 159 -24.15 5.87 14.04
C ILE A 159 -25.18 6.76 14.74
N LEU A 160 -25.08 6.90 16.06
CA LEU A 160 -25.96 7.71 16.90
C LEU A 160 -25.42 9.11 17.19
N LYS A 161 -24.09 9.24 17.25
CA LYS A 161 -23.35 10.49 17.45
C LYS A 161 -22.25 10.60 16.41
N PRO A 162 -21.93 11.79 15.90
CA PRO A 162 -20.83 11.93 14.95
C PRO A 162 -19.53 11.33 15.48
N ILE A 163 -18.86 10.51 14.68
CA ILE A 163 -17.55 9.93 15.00
C ILE A 163 -16.51 10.65 14.16
N ALA A 164 -15.73 11.52 14.79
CA ALA A 164 -14.63 12.23 14.15
C ALA A 164 -13.38 11.34 14.02
N LYS A 165 -12.40 11.80 13.23
CA LYS A 165 -11.09 11.14 13.05
C LYS A 165 -11.18 9.71 12.50
N VAL A 166 -12.24 9.42 11.74
CA VAL A 166 -12.38 8.13 11.04
C VAL A 166 -11.49 8.18 9.80
N ARG A 167 -10.65 7.15 9.61
CA ARG A 167 -9.89 7.01 8.37
C ARG A 167 -10.74 6.25 7.36
N GLU A 168 -11.14 6.93 6.31
CA GLU A 168 -11.83 6.31 5.17
C GLU A 168 -10.80 5.98 4.09
N GLY A 169 -10.92 4.78 3.50
CA GLY A 169 -10.08 4.41 2.37
C GLY A 169 -10.73 3.39 1.45
N LYS A 170 -10.29 3.41 0.20
CA LYS A 170 -10.61 2.35 -0.76
C LYS A 170 -9.71 1.14 -0.49
N ILE A 171 -10.29 -0.04 -0.40
CA ILE A 171 -9.61 -1.27 0.00
C ILE A 171 -8.71 -1.79 -1.14
N ILE A 172 -7.48 -2.18 -0.82
CA ILE A 172 -6.54 -2.80 -1.76
C ILE A 172 -7.04 -4.22 -2.14
N PRO A 173 -6.95 -4.64 -3.41
CA PRO A 173 -7.12 -6.05 -3.77
C PRO A 173 -6.09 -6.92 -3.03
N TRP A 174 -6.56 -7.86 -2.22
CA TRP A 174 -5.73 -8.66 -1.32
C TRP A 174 -6.40 -9.99 -0.99
N PHE A 175 -5.63 -10.98 -0.50
CA PHE A 175 -6.10 -12.34 -0.20
C PHE A 175 -6.82 -13.00 -1.37
N GLY A 176 -6.34 -12.75 -2.60
CA GLY A 176 -6.97 -13.23 -3.83
C GLY A 176 -8.37 -12.64 -4.11
N LYS A 177 -8.71 -11.50 -3.50
CA LYS A 177 -10.01 -10.84 -3.65
C LYS A 177 -9.88 -9.49 -4.36
N PRO A 178 -10.93 -9.06 -5.09
CA PRO A 178 -10.88 -7.83 -5.87
C PRO A 178 -10.79 -6.56 -5.04
N GLY A 179 -11.21 -6.56 -3.76
CA GLY A 179 -11.15 -5.36 -2.92
C GLY A 179 -11.96 -4.20 -3.50
N LEU A 180 -11.41 -2.99 -3.44
CA LEU A 180 -11.98 -1.76 -4.01
C LEU A 180 -13.28 -1.25 -3.38
N GLY A 181 -13.79 -1.93 -2.34
CA GLY A 181 -14.81 -1.39 -1.45
C GLY A 181 -14.29 -0.26 -0.58
N ILE A 182 -15.19 0.37 0.16
CA ILE A 182 -14.84 1.39 1.15
C ILE A 182 -14.71 0.73 2.52
N GLN A 183 -13.65 1.10 3.25
CA GLN A 183 -13.49 0.80 4.66
C GLN A 183 -13.40 2.09 5.47
N TYR A 184 -13.77 1.95 6.73
CA TYR A 184 -13.59 2.93 7.78
C TYR A 184 -12.75 2.29 8.89
N GLU A 185 -11.65 2.93 9.27
CA GLU A 185 -10.99 2.66 10.55
C GLU A 185 -11.49 3.70 11.56
N VAL A 186 -12.31 3.25 12.51
CA VAL A 186 -12.85 4.09 13.59
C VAL A 186 -11.81 4.30 14.70
N PRO A 187 -11.86 5.42 15.46
CA PRO A 187 -10.82 5.77 16.44
C PRO A 187 -10.87 4.97 17.75
N ALA A 188 -11.88 4.12 17.92
CA ALA A 188 -12.12 3.30 19.10
C ALA A 188 -12.74 1.97 18.69
N THR A 189 -12.67 0.95 19.55
CA THR A 189 -13.23 -0.36 19.23
C THR A 189 -14.74 -0.31 19.11
N VAL A 190 -15.34 -1.28 18.40
CA VAL A 190 -16.81 -1.41 18.33
C VAL A 190 -17.42 -1.51 19.73
N ASN A 191 -16.80 -2.24 20.65
CA ASN A 191 -17.20 -2.29 22.06
C ASN A 191 -17.21 -0.90 22.71
N ASP A 192 -16.12 -0.14 22.59
CA ASP A 192 -16.00 1.18 23.23
C ASP A 192 -16.98 2.19 22.63
N LEU A 193 -17.18 2.15 21.30
CA LEU A 193 -18.16 2.99 20.62
C LEU A 193 -19.58 2.68 21.06
N LYS A 194 -19.91 1.39 21.24
CA LYS A 194 -21.21 0.95 21.75
C LYS A 194 -21.41 1.38 23.20
N ALA A 195 -20.41 1.17 24.06
CA ALA A 195 -20.45 1.59 25.46
C ALA A 195 -20.58 3.12 25.62
N GLY A 196 -19.92 3.89 24.75
CA GLY A 196 -20.03 5.36 24.70
C GLY A 196 -21.33 5.88 24.05
N GLY A 197 -22.20 5.00 23.57
CA GLY A 197 -23.45 5.35 22.88
C GLY A 197 -23.22 6.09 21.56
N TYR A 198 -22.09 5.85 20.88
CA TYR A 198 -21.84 6.36 19.53
C TYR A 198 -22.50 5.51 18.46
N ILE A 199 -22.67 4.22 18.73
CA ILE A 199 -23.29 3.26 17.82
C ILE A 199 -24.29 2.37 18.55
N GLU A 200 -25.31 1.93 17.83
CA GLU A 200 -26.23 0.87 18.27
C GLU A 200 -26.29 -0.23 17.22
N GLU A 201 -26.46 -1.48 17.67
CA GLU A 201 -26.68 -2.61 16.76
C GLU A 201 -28.09 -2.54 16.18
N VAL A 202 -28.19 -2.74 14.86
CA VAL A 202 -29.46 -2.83 14.15
C VAL A 202 -29.76 -4.31 13.92
N LYS A 203 -30.96 -4.74 14.31
CA LYS A 203 -31.42 -6.10 14.02
C LYS A 203 -31.51 -6.32 12.51
N GLN A 204 -31.07 -7.48 12.07
CA GLN A 204 -31.19 -7.93 10.68
C GLN A 204 -32.64 -8.28 10.36
#